data_AF-A0A832DAM6-F1
#
_entry.id   AF-A0A832DAM6-F1
#
_cell.length_a   1.000
_cell.length_b   1.000
_cell.length_c   1.000
_cell.angle_alpha   90.00
_cell.angle_beta   90.00
_cell.angle_gamma   90.00
#
_symmetry.space_group_name_H-M   'P 1'
#
loop_
_entity.id
_entity.type
_entity.pdbx_description
1 polymer ?
#
loop_
_entity_poly.entity_id
_entity_poly.type
_entity_poly.pdbx_seq_one_letter_code
_entity_poly.pdbx_strand_id
1 'polypeptide(L)'
;MAGGSTTDGNDRWPDVLARRLATNPATAHLAVVNMGIGGNAVLKGGLGPTAVSRFDRDVLGTCGVRWVIVFEGINDIGGAPDDKVMTVASNLVVAYTQFAQKAHQKNVRVFYRYVDTVWWA
;
A
#
# COMPACT_ATOMS: atom_id res chain seq x y z
N MET A 1 -1.64 9.70 18.10
CA MET A 1 -0.49 8.81 17.83
C MET A 1 -0.73 8.11 16.51
N ALA A 2 0.13 8.32 15.50
CA ALA A 2 -0.02 7.70 14.18
C ALA A 2 1.21 6.83 13.90
N GLY A 3 0.99 5.52 13.75
CA GLY A 3 1.86 4.59 13.01
C GLY A 3 3.37 4.72 13.17
N GLY A 4 3.90 4.52 14.39
CA GLY A 4 5.34 4.22 14.60
C GLY A 4 6.34 5.22 14.01
N SER A 5 5.95 6.49 13.85
CA SER A 5 6.81 7.58 13.41
C SER A 5 6.77 8.72 14.41
N THR A 6 7.91 9.37 14.61
CA THR A 6 7.95 10.67 15.25
C THR A 6 7.28 11.69 14.33
N THR A 7 6.42 12.57 14.85
CA THR A 7 5.83 13.65 14.02
C THR A 7 6.95 14.40 13.32
N ASP A 8 6.87 14.47 11.99
CA ASP A 8 7.88 15.07 11.10
C ASP A 8 9.31 14.52 11.22
N GLY A 9 9.48 13.34 11.84
CA GLY A 9 10.78 12.69 12.03
C GLY A 9 11.35 12.01 10.78
N ASN A 10 10.55 11.86 9.71
CA ASN A 10 10.93 11.16 8.48
C ASN A 10 11.58 9.78 8.75
N ASP A 11 11.00 9.05 9.70
CA ASP A 11 11.42 7.73 10.18
C ASP A 11 10.46 6.62 9.73
N ARG A 12 9.53 6.91 8.82
CA ARG A 12 8.61 5.92 8.26
C ARG A 12 9.37 4.96 7.35
N TRP A 13 8.84 3.75 7.16
CA TRP A 13 9.50 2.75 6.31
C TRP A 13 9.81 3.24 4.87
N PRO A 14 9.01 4.11 4.21
CA PRO A 14 9.37 4.65 2.90
C PRO A 14 10.59 5.58 2.97
N ASP A 15 10.75 6.34 4.06
CA ASP A 15 11.89 7.23 4.27
C ASP A 15 13.18 6.41 4.47
N VAL A 16 13.08 5.30 5.23
CA VAL A 16 14.18 4.34 5.40
C VAL A 16 14.55 3.69 4.07
N LEU A 17 13.55 3.28 3.27
CA LEU A 17 13.78 2.72 1.94
C LEU A 17 14.46 3.73 1.02
N ALA A 18 13.98 4.97 0.99
CA ALA A 18 14.56 6.05 0.20
C ALA A 18 16.05 6.25 0.54
N ARG A 19 16.38 6.32 1.84
CA ARG A 19 17.78 6.42 2.29
C ARG A 19 18.63 5.25 1.82
N ARG A 20 18.14 4.01 1.96
CA ARG A 20 18.87 2.80 1.52
C ARG A 20 19.14 2.80 0.03
N LEU A 21 18.15 3.17 -0.79
CA LEU A 21 18.31 3.25 -2.25
C LEU A 21 19.30 4.34 -2.64
N ALA A 22 19.25 5.51 -1.99
CA ALA A 22 20.16 6.62 -2.22
C ALA A 22 21.62 6.28 -1.87
N THR A 23 21.86 5.47 -0.83
CA THR A 23 23.21 5.09 -0.40
C THR A 23 23.86 3.99 -1.24
N ASN A 24 23.12 3.35 -2.15
CA ASN A 24 23.65 2.32 -3.05
C ASN A 24 23.82 2.90 -4.47
N PRO A 25 25.05 2.97 -5.03
CA PRO A 25 25.29 3.55 -6.37
C PRO A 25 24.41 2.97 -7.48
N ALA A 26 24.07 1.67 -7.41
CA ALA A 26 23.24 1.02 -8.42
C ALA A 26 21.76 1.49 -8.38
N THR A 27 21.31 2.06 -7.28
CA THR A 27 19.92 2.50 -7.06
C THR A 27 19.78 3.98 -6.70
N ALA A 28 20.88 4.72 -6.65
CA ALA A 28 20.89 6.13 -6.21
C ALA A 28 20.06 7.06 -7.12
N HIS A 29 19.76 6.63 -8.34
CA HIS A 29 18.92 7.33 -9.30
C HIS A 29 17.40 7.09 -9.09
N LEU A 30 17.02 6.27 -8.11
CA LEU A 30 15.62 5.96 -7.79
C LEU A 30 15.05 6.92 -6.74
N ALA A 31 13.81 7.34 -6.94
CA ALA A 31 13.04 8.11 -5.96
C ALA A 31 11.94 7.23 -5.33
N VAL A 32 11.62 7.52 -4.07
CA VAL A 32 10.50 6.90 -3.35
C VAL A 32 9.47 7.96 -3.03
N VAL A 33 8.22 7.72 -3.40
CA VAL A 33 7.09 8.61 -3.09
C VAL A 33 6.13 7.86 -2.18
N ASN A 34 5.77 8.47 -1.05
CA ASN A 34 4.83 7.90 -0.10
C ASN A 34 3.41 8.40 -0.38
N MET A 35 2.54 7.50 -0.86
CA MET A 35 1.10 7.76 -1.07
C MET A 35 0.22 7.16 0.05
N GLY A 36 0.80 6.87 1.21
CA GLY A 36 0.10 6.30 2.36
C GLY A 36 -0.75 7.34 3.11
N ILE A 37 -1.97 6.96 3.46
CA ILE A 37 -2.86 7.74 4.33
C ILE A 37 -3.08 6.92 5.61
N GLY A 38 -2.84 7.53 6.77
CA GLY A 38 -3.06 6.86 8.06
C GLY A 38 -4.53 6.48 8.24
N GLY A 39 -4.80 5.22 8.60
CA GLY A 39 -6.18 4.72 8.75
C GLY A 39 -6.95 4.52 7.44
N ASN A 40 -6.27 4.51 6.28
CA ASN A 40 -6.95 4.28 5.00
C ASN A 40 -7.43 2.84 4.83
N ALA A 41 -8.47 2.66 4.03
CA ALA A 41 -9.01 1.36 3.66
C ALA A 41 -8.96 1.16 2.14
N VAL A 42 -8.83 -0.09 1.71
CA VAL A 42 -8.77 -0.45 0.29
C VAL A 42 -10.15 -0.35 -0.34
N LEU A 43 -11.18 -0.89 0.32
CA LEU A 43 -12.49 -1.14 -0.28
C LEU A 43 -13.51 -0.06 0.09
N LYS A 44 -13.67 0.23 1.38
CA LYS A 44 -14.69 1.15 1.91
C LYS A 44 -14.33 1.65 3.32
N GLY A 45 -14.91 2.80 3.71
CA GLY A 45 -14.65 3.39 5.01
C GLY A 45 -13.23 3.95 5.11
N GLY A 46 -12.59 3.74 6.25
CA GLY A 46 -11.28 4.34 6.55
C GLY A 46 -11.35 5.85 6.78
N LEU A 47 -10.19 6.45 7.05
CA LEU A 47 -10.07 7.88 7.34
C LEU A 47 -9.80 8.75 6.09
N GLY A 48 -10.00 8.21 4.89
CA GLY A 48 -9.73 8.90 3.62
C GLY A 48 -10.32 8.19 2.39
N PRO A 49 -10.05 8.71 1.18
CA PRO A 49 -10.48 8.06 -0.05
C PRO A 49 -9.90 6.66 -0.19
N THR A 50 -10.75 5.70 -0.54
CA THR A 50 -10.37 4.29 -0.60
C THR A 50 -9.25 4.07 -1.62
N ALA A 51 -8.39 3.08 -1.38
CA ALA A 51 -7.32 2.76 -2.33
C ALA A 51 -7.86 2.49 -3.74
N VAL A 52 -8.99 1.77 -3.86
CA VAL A 52 -9.61 1.50 -5.17
C VAL A 52 -10.03 2.77 -5.90
N SER A 53 -10.47 3.81 -5.18
CA SER A 53 -10.90 5.08 -5.78
C SER A 53 -9.74 5.95 -6.27
N ARG A 54 -8.55 5.78 -5.68
CA ARG A 54 -7.39 6.67 -5.91
C ARG A 54 -6.22 6.00 -6.62
N PHE A 55 -6.21 4.67 -6.78
CA PHE A 55 -5.07 3.92 -7.35
C PHE A 55 -4.64 4.47 -8.71
N ASP A 56 -5.58 4.77 -9.60
CA ASP A 56 -5.27 5.27 -10.93
C ASP A 56 -4.62 6.65 -10.89
N ARG A 57 -5.08 7.54 -9.99
CA ARG A 57 -4.53 8.89 -9.83
C ARG A 57 -3.19 8.88 -9.11
N ASP A 58 -3.12 8.23 -7.95
CA ASP A 58 -1.98 8.31 -7.03
C ASP A 58 -0.83 7.39 -7.45
N VAL A 59 -1.13 6.24 -8.08
CA VAL A 59 -0.11 5.29 -8.54
C VAL A 59 0.14 5.48 -10.02
N LEU A 60 -0.85 5.23 -10.87
CA LEU A 60 -0.65 5.21 -12.33
C LEU A 60 -0.50 6.61 -12.93
N GLY A 61 -1.02 7.64 -12.27
CA GLY A 61 -0.85 9.04 -12.63
C GLY A 61 0.49 9.64 -12.18
N THR A 62 1.27 8.92 -11.36
CA THR A 62 2.59 9.40 -10.92
C THR A 62 3.60 9.27 -12.05
N CYS A 63 4.12 10.41 -12.51
CA CYS A 63 5.13 10.47 -13.57
C CYS A 63 6.36 9.61 -13.23
N GLY A 64 6.77 8.76 -14.17
CA GLY A 64 7.97 7.93 -14.03
C GLY A 64 7.84 6.74 -13.08
N VAL A 65 6.64 6.42 -12.59
CA VAL A 65 6.43 5.24 -11.74
C VAL A 65 6.83 3.96 -12.49
N ARG A 66 7.63 3.11 -11.84
CA ARG A 66 8.02 1.78 -12.37
C ARG A 66 7.70 0.64 -11.40
N TRP A 67 7.60 0.97 -10.11
CA TRP A 67 7.28 0.02 -9.05
C TRP A 67 6.29 0.64 -8.07
N VAL A 68 5.42 -0.20 -7.51
CA VAL A 68 4.54 0.17 -6.40
C VAL A 68 4.56 -0.92 -5.34
N ILE A 69 4.61 -0.51 -4.07
CA ILE A 69 4.48 -1.39 -2.91
C ILE A 69 3.14 -1.09 -2.26
N VAL A 70 2.21 -2.04 -2.29
CA VAL A 70 0.90 -1.93 -1.63
C VAL A 70 1.02 -2.54 -0.24
N PHE A 71 0.87 -1.70 0.77
CA PHE A 71 0.81 -2.10 2.17
C PHE A 71 -0.43 -1.48 2.82
N GLU A 72 -1.58 -2.09 2.53
CA GLU A 72 -2.91 -1.65 2.96
C GLU A 72 -3.79 -2.89 3.19
N GLY A 73 -4.98 -2.73 3.80
CA GLY A 73 -5.94 -3.83 4.03
C GLY A 73 -6.19 -4.19 5.50
N ILE A 74 -5.31 -3.81 6.43
CA ILE A 74 -5.51 -4.10 7.85
C ILE A 74 -6.74 -3.36 8.43
N ASN A 75 -7.02 -2.15 7.95
CA ASN A 75 -8.20 -1.39 8.38
C ASN A 75 -9.49 -1.96 7.78
N ASP A 76 -9.43 -2.58 6.60
CA ASP A 76 -10.57 -3.29 6.02
C ASP A 76 -10.91 -4.54 6.86
N ILE A 77 -9.89 -5.33 7.22
CA ILE A 77 -10.06 -6.55 8.03
C ILE A 77 -10.49 -6.19 9.45
N GLY A 78 -9.78 -5.27 10.11
CA GLY A 78 -10.08 -4.87 11.50
C GLY A 78 -11.37 -4.05 11.64
N GLY A 79 -11.86 -3.45 10.55
CA GLY A 79 -13.14 -2.75 10.52
C GLY A 79 -14.31 -3.62 10.06
N ALA A 80 -14.09 -4.88 9.68
CA ALA A 80 -15.14 -5.78 9.26
C ALA A 80 -15.88 -6.36 10.47
N PRO A 81 -17.22 -6.52 10.40
CA PRO A 81 -17.94 -7.40 11.32
C PRO A 81 -17.37 -8.81 11.26
N ASP A 82 -17.34 -9.53 12.40
CA ASP A 82 -16.74 -10.86 12.52
C ASP A 82 -17.26 -11.85 11.47
N ASP A 83 -18.58 -11.82 11.19
CA ASP A 83 -19.22 -12.69 10.19
C ASP A 83 -18.93 -12.30 8.73
N LYS A 84 -18.21 -11.20 8.50
CA LYS A 84 -17.85 -10.66 7.18
C LYS A 84 -16.34 -10.61 6.90
N VAL A 85 -15.49 -10.93 7.88
CA VAL A 85 -14.02 -10.86 7.72
C VAL A 85 -13.55 -11.63 6.48
N MET A 86 -14.04 -12.86 6.28
CA MET A 86 -13.65 -13.67 5.12
C MET A 86 -14.12 -13.08 3.79
N THR A 87 -15.33 -12.52 3.75
CA THR A 87 -15.83 -11.81 2.56
C THR A 87 -14.99 -10.58 2.24
N VAL A 88 -14.59 -9.82 3.26
CA VAL A 88 -13.70 -8.67 3.10
C VAL A 88 -12.32 -9.11 2.59
N ALA A 89 -11.75 -10.17 3.16
CA ALA A 89 -10.48 -10.72 2.70
C ALA A 89 -10.54 -11.16 1.23
N SER A 90 -11.60 -11.85 0.80
CA SER A 90 -11.78 -12.21 -0.61
C SER A 90 -11.89 -10.97 -1.51
N ASN A 91 -12.62 -9.94 -1.09
CA ASN A 91 -12.74 -8.71 -1.85
C ASN A 91 -11.41 -7.93 -1.94
N LEU A 92 -10.56 -7.99 -0.92
CA LEU A 92 -9.20 -7.44 -0.97
C LEU A 92 -8.37 -8.14 -2.04
N VAL A 93 -8.42 -9.47 -2.11
CA VAL A 93 -7.71 -10.23 -3.17
C VAL A 93 -8.19 -9.82 -4.56
N VAL A 94 -9.50 -9.60 -4.74
CA VAL A 94 -10.05 -9.10 -6.01
C VAL A 94 -9.49 -7.71 -6.33
N ALA A 95 -9.49 -6.77 -5.37
CA ALA A 95 -8.96 -5.44 -5.56
C ALA A 95 -7.45 -5.44 -5.89
N TYR A 96 -6.65 -6.25 -5.18
CA TYR A 96 -5.22 -6.42 -5.48
C TYR A 96 -4.98 -7.04 -6.85
N THR A 97 -5.82 -7.98 -7.26
CA THR A 97 -5.75 -8.53 -8.62
C THR A 97 -6.00 -7.44 -9.66
N GLN A 98 -6.99 -6.57 -9.44
CA GLN A 98 -7.26 -5.43 -10.32
C GLN A 98 -6.12 -4.42 -10.35
N PHE A 99 -5.52 -4.09 -9.21
CA PHE A 99 -4.35 -3.22 -9.14
C PHE A 99 -3.17 -3.79 -9.91
N ALA A 100 -2.90 -5.09 -9.77
CA ALA A 100 -1.85 -5.77 -10.51
C ALA A 100 -2.11 -5.73 -12.02
N GLN A 101 -3.34 -6.01 -12.45
CA GLN A 101 -3.73 -5.93 -13.87
C GLN A 101 -3.52 -4.52 -14.44
N LYS A 102 -4.04 -3.49 -13.77
CA LYS A 102 -3.91 -2.10 -14.20
C LYS A 102 -2.45 -1.64 -14.24
N ALA A 103 -1.65 -2.02 -13.24
CA ALA A 103 -0.24 -1.70 -13.19
C ALA A 103 0.55 -2.40 -14.32
N HIS A 104 0.29 -3.68 -14.56
CA HIS A 104 0.92 -4.43 -15.64
C HIS A 104 0.59 -3.85 -17.03
N GLN A 105 -0.64 -3.38 -17.25
CA GLN A 105 -1.01 -2.65 -18.48
C GLN A 105 -0.21 -1.36 -18.69
N LYS A 106 0.36 -0.79 -17.62
CA LYS A 106 1.22 0.40 -17.65
C LYS A 106 2.71 0.07 -17.49
N ASN A 107 3.10 -1.20 -17.57
CA ASN A 107 4.47 -1.68 -17.33
C ASN A 107 5.02 -1.32 -15.94
N VAL A 108 4.14 -1.22 -14.94
CA VAL A 108 4.47 -0.98 -13.53
C VAL A 108 4.45 -2.32 -12.79
N ARG A 109 5.51 -2.62 -12.04
CA ARG A 109 5.57 -3.84 -11.22
C ARG A 109 5.01 -3.58 -9.82
N VAL A 110 4.12 -4.46 -9.36
CA VAL A 110 3.49 -4.35 -8.03
C VAL A 110 4.07 -5.37 -7.06
N PHE A 111 4.37 -4.92 -5.85
CA PHE A 111 4.68 -5.77 -4.71
C PHE A 111 3.59 -5.61 -3.66
N TYR A 112 3.10 -6.73 -3.12
CA TYR A 112 2.15 -6.74 -2.03
C TYR A 112 2.86 -7.20 -0.77
N ARG A 113 2.54 -6.58 0.37
CA ARG A 113 2.84 -7.19 1.66
C ARG A 113 1.72 -8.16 2.02
N TYR A 114 2.08 -9.41 2.26
CA TYR A 114 1.20 -10.36 2.93
C TYR A 114 0.98 -9.91 4.37
N VAL A 115 -0.28 -9.81 4.79
CA VAL A 115 -0.65 -9.63 6.19
C VAL A 115 -1.14 -10.99 6.66
N ASP A 116 -0.25 -11.73 7.31
CA ASP A 116 -0.61 -12.96 7.99
C ASP A 116 -1.35 -12.60 9.29
N THR A 117 -2.58 -13.12 9.45
CA THR A 117 -3.29 -13.12 10.74
C THR A 117 -3.72 -14.53 11.15
N VAL A 118 -3.14 -15.58 10.57
CA VAL A 118 -3.47 -16.98 10.87
C VAL A 118 -2.20 -17.79 11.13
N TRP A 119 -1.70 -17.69 12.35
CA TRP A 119 -0.89 -18.76 12.94
C TRP A 119 -1.85 -19.91 13.28
N TRP A 120 -1.73 -21.04 12.59
CA TRP A 120 -2.27 -22.28 13.13
C TRP A 120 -1.42 -22.69 14.34
N ALA A 121 -2.10 -22.94 15.46
CA ALA A 121 -1.69 -23.94 16.42
C ALA A 121 -2.28 -25.29 15.99
#